data_AF-A0A938JJI5-F1
#
_entry.id   AF-A0A938JJI5-F1
#
_cell.length_a   1.000
_cell.length_b   1.000
_cell.length_c   1.000
_cell.angle_alpha   90.00
_cell.angle_beta   90.00
_cell.angle_gamma   90.00
#
_symmetry.space_group_name_H-M   'P 1'
#
loop_
_entity.id
_entity.type
_entity.pdbx_description
1 polymer ?
#
loop_
_entity_poly.entity_id
_entity_poly.type
_entity_poly.pdbx_seq_one_letter_code
_entity_poly.pdbx_strand_id
1 'polypeptide(L)'
;VQPGRTKGRTRLYSEADLARLRRIQVLGETGLNLAGIERVLDLEQQLEQAMRRVRDLEREVQARMAEHERAIDASRGSMSTEIVHLRRASGPPAVPIKHVIPAGLRPVPRVTDSRDPRRSS
;
A
#
# COMPACT_ATOMS: atom_id res chain seq x y z
N VAL A 1 -34.05 23.85 -14.40
CA VAL A 1 -33.88 23.63 -15.86
C VAL A 1 -34.43 24.83 -16.60
N GLN A 2 -33.57 25.66 -17.17
CA GLN A 2 -33.95 26.80 -18.00
C GLN A 2 -33.79 26.40 -19.46
N PRO A 3 -34.89 26.24 -20.24
CA PRO A 3 -34.78 25.83 -21.63
C PRO A 3 -34.28 26.99 -22.51
N GLY A 4 -33.28 26.73 -23.34
CA GLY A 4 -32.92 27.59 -24.46
C GLY A 4 -34.05 27.54 -25.50
N ARG A 5 -34.59 28.70 -25.89
CA ARG A 5 -35.69 28.79 -26.87
C ARG A 5 -35.12 29.11 -28.25
N THR A 6 -35.39 28.27 -29.24
CA THR A 6 -35.21 28.62 -30.66
C THR A 6 -36.45 29.30 -31.22
N LYS A 7 -36.25 30.02 -32.34
CA LYS A 7 -37.21 30.93 -33.01
C LYS A 7 -38.54 30.28 -33.46
N GLY A 8 -38.72 28.99 -33.25
CA GLY A 8 -39.91 28.21 -33.62
C GLY A 8 -40.41 27.31 -32.49
N ARG A 9 -40.78 27.87 -31.33
CA ARG A 9 -41.62 27.26 -30.25
C ARG A 9 -41.25 25.85 -29.71
N THR A 10 -40.21 25.18 -30.18
CA THR A 10 -39.79 23.85 -29.70
C THR A 10 -38.75 23.99 -28.60
N ARG A 11 -38.99 23.37 -27.44
CA ARG A 11 -38.01 23.28 -26.36
C ARG A 11 -36.92 22.30 -26.80
N LEU A 12 -35.68 22.78 -26.90
CA LEU A 12 -34.52 21.91 -27.07
C LEU A 12 -34.01 21.55 -25.67
N TYR A 13 -34.08 20.27 -25.35
CA TYR A 13 -33.44 19.73 -24.16
C TYR A 13 -32.11 19.11 -24.58
N SER A 14 -31.06 19.32 -23.78
CA SER A 14 -29.82 18.56 -23.95
C SER A 14 -30.03 17.09 -23.54
N GLU A 15 -29.13 16.21 -23.96
CA GLU A 15 -29.12 14.81 -23.47
C GLU A 15 -29.07 14.75 -21.94
N ALA A 16 -28.32 15.66 -21.30
CA ALA A 16 -28.25 15.77 -19.84
C ALA A 16 -29.59 16.17 -19.23
N ASP A 17 -30.33 17.10 -19.85
CA ASP A 17 -31.67 17.48 -19.40
C ASP A 17 -32.66 16.32 -19.54
N LEU A 18 -32.59 15.57 -20.64
CA LEU A 18 -33.43 14.39 -20.85
C LEU A 18 -33.14 13.30 -19.81
N ALA A 19 -31.87 13.04 -19.52
CA ALA A 19 -31.47 12.11 -18.46
C ALA A 19 -31.97 12.56 -17.08
N ARG A 20 -31.86 13.87 -16.78
CA ARG A 20 -32.38 14.46 -15.53
C ARG A 20 -33.89 14.31 -15.43
N LEU A 21 -34.64 14.57 -16.51
CA LEU A 21 -36.10 14.40 -16.54
C LEU A 21 -36.51 12.94 -16.33
N ARG A 22 -35.82 11.98 -16.96
CA ARG A 22 -36.06 10.55 -16.72
C ARG A 22 -35.79 10.17 -15.27
N ARG A 23 -34.72 10.70 -14.67
CA ARG A 23 -34.40 10.44 -13.25
C ARG A 23 -35.47 10.99 -12.31
N ILE A 24 -35.97 12.19 -12.59
CA ILE A 24 -37.08 12.80 -11.85
C ILE A 24 -38.34 11.94 -11.96
N GLN A 25 -38.66 11.40 -13.14
CA GLN A 25 -39.81 10.50 -13.31
C GLN A 25 -39.69 9.24 -12.45
N VAL A 26 -38.55 8.56 -12.51
CA VAL A 26 -38.29 7.35 -11.71
C VAL A 26 -38.39 7.62 -10.20
N LEU A 27 -37.81 8.74 -9.73
CA LEU A 27 -37.90 9.10 -8.30
C LEU A 27 -39.33 9.55 -7.91
N GLY A 28 -40.11 10.10 -8.83
CA GLY A 28 -41.52 10.40 -8.59
C GLY A 28 -42.37 9.13 -8.44
N GLU A 29 -42.08 8.09 -9.23
CA GLU A 29 -42.76 6.79 -9.15
C GLU A 29 -42.53 6.08 -7.81
N THR A 30 -41.44 6.36 -7.11
CA THR A 30 -41.19 5.82 -5.75
C THR A 30 -41.94 6.57 -4.65
N GLY A 31 -42.75 7.59 -5.01
CA GLY A 31 -43.58 8.35 -4.08
C GLY A 31 -42.89 9.59 -3.47
N LEU A 32 -41.72 9.98 -3.97
CA LEU A 32 -41.06 11.22 -3.55
C LEU A 32 -41.75 12.44 -4.18
N ASN A 33 -41.97 13.47 -3.36
CA ASN A 33 -42.40 14.77 -3.85
C ASN A 33 -41.22 15.50 -4.54
N LEU A 34 -41.52 16.57 -5.29
CA LEU A 34 -40.50 17.33 -6.03
C LEU A 34 -39.35 17.85 -5.15
N ALA A 35 -39.64 18.30 -3.92
CA ALA A 35 -38.62 18.75 -2.98
C ALA A 35 -37.69 17.60 -2.53
N GLY A 36 -38.25 16.41 -2.32
CA GLY A 36 -37.50 15.19 -2.02
C GLY A 36 -36.64 14.76 -3.21
N ILE A 37 -37.17 14.84 -4.43
CA ILE A 37 -36.42 14.56 -5.66
C ILE A 37 -35.25 15.53 -5.82
N GLU A 38 -35.45 16.83 -5.61
CA GLU A 38 -34.37 17.82 -5.65
C GLU A 38 -33.29 17.54 -4.59
N ARG A 39 -33.70 17.16 -3.38
CA ARG A 39 -32.77 16.76 -2.31
C ARG A 39 -31.94 15.53 -2.68
N VAL A 40 -32.57 14.51 -3.27
CA VAL A 40 -31.88 13.29 -3.70
C VAL A 40 -30.87 13.61 -4.80
N LEU A 41 -31.25 14.39 -5.81
CA LEU A 41 -30.35 14.77 -6.90
C LEU A 41 -29.15 15.58 -6.41
N ASP A 42 -29.36 16.50 -5.47
CA ASP A 42 -28.28 17.26 -4.82
C ASP A 42 -27.33 16.34 -4.03
N LEU A 43 -27.88 15.39 -3.26
CA LEU A 43 -27.09 14.42 -2.51
C LEU A 43 -26.31 13.47 -3.43
N GLU A 44 -26.89 13.01 -4.54
CA GLU A 44 -26.20 12.21 -5.54
C GLU A 44 -25.01 12.97 -6.14
N GLN A 45 -25.19 14.26 -6.43
CA GLN A 45 -24.12 15.12 -6.93
C GLN A 45 -23.01 15.31 -5.88
N GLN A 46 -23.36 15.56 -4.62
CA GLN A 46 -22.40 15.71 -3.52
C GLN A 46 -21.63 14.41 -3.28
N LEU A 47 -22.32 13.27 -3.33
CA LEU A 47 -21.71 11.94 -3.19
C LEU A 47 -20.71 11.69 -4.32
N GLU A 48 -21.08 12.02 -5.56
CA GLU A 48 -20.19 11.86 -6.70
C GLU A 48 -18.92 12.71 -6.55
N GLN A 49 -19.07 13.97 -6.11
CA GLN A 49 -17.94 14.86 -5.83
C GLN A 49 -17.05 14.33 -4.70
N ALA A 50 -17.65 13.86 -3.60
CA ALA A 50 -16.92 13.29 -2.48
C ALA A 50 -16.14 12.04 -2.91
N MET A 51 -16.77 11.13 -3.65
CA MET A 51 -16.12 9.92 -4.16
C MET A 51 -14.97 10.24 -5.13
N ARG A 52 -15.11 11.28 -5.97
CA ARG A 52 -14.00 11.75 -6.81
C ARG A 52 -12.82 12.20 -5.96
N ARG A 53 -13.09 13.02 -4.93
CA ARG A 53 -12.05 13.53 -4.03
C ARG A 53 -11.34 12.42 -3.25
N VAL A 54 -12.08 11.43 -2.77
CA VAL A 54 -11.51 10.25 -2.11
C VAL A 54 -10.56 9.51 -3.05
N ARG A 55 -10.99 9.23 -4.29
CA ARG A 55 -10.12 8.55 -5.28
C ARG A 55 -8.86 9.35 -5.60
N ASP A 56 -8.95 10.67 -5.67
CA ASP A 56 -7.79 11.52 -5.94
C ASP A 56 -6.80 11.49 -4.77
N LEU A 57 -7.30 11.57 -3.53
CA LEU A 57 -6.48 11.45 -2.33
C LEU A 57 -5.84 10.06 -2.20
N GLU A 58 -6.58 9.00 -2.49
CA GLU A 58 -6.05 7.64 -2.49
C GLU A 58 -4.87 7.51 -3.47
N ARG A 59 -5.00 8.07 -4.68
CA ARG A 59 -3.90 8.10 -5.66
C ARG A 59 -2.69 8.87 -5.15
N GLU A 60 -2.91 10.02 -4.50
CA GLU A 60 -1.82 10.81 -3.93
C GLU A 60 -1.08 10.04 -2.84
N VAL A 61 -1.82 9.41 -1.91
CA VAL A 61 -1.24 8.57 -0.86
C VAL A 61 -0.43 7.44 -1.47
N GLN A 62 -0.96 6.74 -2.47
CA GLN A 62 -0.25 5.64 -3.14
C GLN A 62 1.03 6.13 -3.82
N ALA A 63 0.98 7.29 -4.49
CA ALA A 63 2.17 7.89 -5.10
C ALA A 63 3.25 8.22 -4.06
N ARG A 64 2.85 8.84 -2.93
CA ARG A 64 3.75 9.17 -1.82
C ARG A 64 4.37 7.92 -1.19
N MET A 65 3.60 6.86 -1.00
CA MET A 65 4.11 5.60 -0.46
C MET A 65 5.13 4.96 -1.40
N ALA A 66 4.85 4.94 -2.71
CA ALA A 66 5.79 4.42 -3.72
C ALA A 66 7.08 5.25 -3.78
N GLU A 67 7.00 6.58 -3.67
CA GLU A 67 8.17 7.46 -3.57
C GLU A 67 9.01 7.14 -2.31
N HIS A 68 8.34 6.97 -1.18
CA HIS A 68 9.01 6.67 0.09
C HIS A 68 9.71 5.30 0.08
N GLU A 69 9.05 4.29 -0.48
CA GLU A 69 9.62 2.94 -0.62
C GLU A 69 10.89 2.98 -1.50
N ARG A 70 10.82 3.66 -2.65
CA ARG A 70 12.01 3.86 -3.52
C ARG A 70 13.15 4.58 -2.78
N ALA A 71 12.84 5.58 -1.95
CA ALA A 71 13.85 6.30 -1.18
C ALA A 71 14.51 5.40 -0.13
N ILE A 72 13.74 4.54 0.55
CA ILE A 72 14.27 3.54 1.49
C ILE A 72 15.19 2.55 0.77
N ASP A 73 14.74 2.01 -0.36
CA ASP A 73 15.52 1.01 -1.10
C ASP A 73 16.82 1.59 -1.67
N ALA A 74 16.78 2.81 -2.20
CA ALA A 74 17.98 3.53 -2.64
C ALA A 74 18.96 3.75 -1.47
N SER A 75 18.44 4.12 -0.29
CA SER A 75 19.26 4.32 0.91
C SER A 75 19.90 3.01 1.37
N ARG A 76 19.14 1.90 1.41
CA ARG A 76 19.65 0.55 1.74
C ARG A 76 20.75 0.08 0.78
N GLY A 77 20.60 0.35 -0.52
CA GLY A 77 21.62 0.03 -1.52
C GLY A 77 22.94 0.76 -1.27
N SER A 78 22.88 2.07 -0.95
CA SER A 78 24.09 2.87 -0.68
C SER A 78 24.78 2.46 0.64
N MET A 79 24.02 2.26 1.72
CA MET A 79 24.56 1.87 3.03
C MET A 79 25.20 0.47 3.00
N SER A 80 24.64 -0.46 2.24
CA SER A 80 25.23 -1.80 2.06
C SER A 80 26.58 -1.75 1.32
N THR A 81 26.77 -0.76 0.45
CA THR A 81 28.01 -0.57 -0.32
C THR A 81 29.11 0.04 0.54
N GLU A 82 28.77 0.88 1.50
CA GLU A 82 29.73 1.58 2.37
C GLU A 82 30.26 0.70 3.54
N ILE A 83 29.49 -0.30 3.98
CA ILE A 83 29.82 -1.12 5.16
C ILE A 83 30.89 -2.21 4.88
N VAL A 84 31.24 -2.51 3.62
CA VAL A 84 32.23 -3.56 3.28
C VAL A 84 33.57 -2.98 2.81
N HIS A 85 34.24 -2.22 3.70
CA HIS A 85 35.68 -1.95 3.60
C HIS A 85 36.41 -2.29 4.91
N LEU A 86 36.18 -3.48 5.47
CA LEU A 86 37.12 -4.01 6.46
C LEU A 86 38.33 -4.59 5.72
N ARG A 87 39.38 -3.76 5.62
CA ARG A 87 40.74 -4.20 5.27
C ARG A 87 41.07 -5.41 6.14
N ARG A 88 41.30 -6.55 5.50
CA ARG A 88 41.83 -7.77 6.12
C ARG A 88 43.26 -7.50 6.59
N ALA A 89 43.41 -6.75 7.68
CA ALA A 89 44.67 -6.66 8.39
C ALA A 89 44.86 -7.99 9.11
N SER A 90 45.88 -8.72 8.67
CA SER A 90 46.47 -9.87 9.34
C SER A 90 46.56 -9.64 10.85
N GLY A 91 45.69 -10.29 11.62
CA GLY A 91 45.85 -10.41 13.07
C GLY A 91 47.08 -11.25 13.41
N PRO A 92 47.68 -11.07 14.61
CA PRO A 92 48.86 -11.84 15.02
C PRO A 92 48.54 -13.35 15.02
N PRO A 93 49.53 -14.21 14.71
CA PRO A 93 49.30 -15.65 14.62
C PRO A 93 48.79 -16.19 15.96
N ALA A 94 47.77 -17.06 15.89
CA ALA A 94 47.19 -17.69 17.07
C ALA A 94 48.27 -18.45 17.86
N VAL A 95 48.47 -18.06 19.12
CA VAL A 95 49.39 -18.74 20.05
C VAL A 95 48.63 -19.86 20.76
N PRO A 96 49.10 -21.12 20.73
CA PRO A 96 48.43 -22.21 21.42
C PRO A 96 48.60 -22.06 22.94
N ILE A 97 47.48 -21.96 23.67
CA ILE A 97 47.49 -22.01 25.13
C ILE A 97 47.55 -23.48 25.54
N LYS A 98 48.67 -23.90 26.12
CA LYS A 98 48.82 -25.21 26.76
C LYS A 98 47.82 -25.30 27.93
N HIS A 99 46.81 -26.16 27.79
CA HIS A 99 45.90 -26.46 28.88
C HIS A 99 46.64 -27.36 29.87
N VAL A 100 47.06 -26.81 31.02
CA VAL A 100 47.67 -27.58 32.10
C VAL A 100 46.54 -28.21 32.91
N ILE A 101 46.40 -29.53 32.84
CA ILE A 101 45.51 -30.29 33.72
C ILE A 101 46.27 -30.45 35.06
N PRO A 102 45.80 -29.87 36.17
CA PRO A 102 46.47 -30.04 37.45
C PRO A 102 46.47 -31.52 37.86
N ALA A 103 47.61 -31.99 38.37
CA ALA A 103 47.83 -33.39 38.70
C ALA A 103 46.77 -33.89 39.70
N GLY A 104 46.04 -34.94 39.32
CA GLY A 104 44.98 -35.54 40.12
C GLY A 104 43.58 -35.48 39.49
N LEU A 105 43.36 -34.65 38.46
CA LEU A 105 42.09 -34.67 37.72
C LEU A 105 42.21 -35.54 36.47
N ARG A 106 41.35 -36.57 36.38
CA ARG A 106 41.15 -37.31 35.13
C ARG A 106 40.34 -36.44 34.16
N PRO A 107 40.74 -36.33 32.88
CA PRO A 107 39.95 -35.60 31.90
C PRO A 107 38.59 -36.29 31.73
N VAL A 108 37.51 -35.53 31.81
CA VAL A 108 36.17 -36.02 31.48
C VAL A 108 36.09 -36.22 29.96
N PRO A 109 35.66 -37.39 29.46
CA PRO A 109 35.47 -37.58 28.03
C PRO A 109 34.39 -36.61 27.56
N ARG A 110 34.70 -35.78 26.55
CA ARG A 110 33.66 -35.02 25.87
C ARG A 110 32.75 -36.03 25.17
N VAL A 111 31.47 -36.06 25.54
CA VAL A 111 30.45 -36.77 24.77
C VAL A 111 30.40 -36.08 23.41
N THR A 112 30.97 -36.73 22.40
CA THR A 112 30.73 -36.33 21.01
C THR A 112 29.27 -36.66 20.73
N ASP A 113 28.42 -35.64 20.57
CA ASP A 113 27.05 -35.80 20.10
C ASP A 113 27.12 -36.50 18.73
N SER A 114 26.89 -37.82 18.72
CA SER A 114 26.90 -38.65 17.52
C SER A 114 25.61 -38.38 16.75
N ARG A 115 25.51 -37.21 16.12
CA ARG A 115 24.59 -37.00 15.00
C ARG A 115 25.32 -37.37 13.73
N ASP A 116 25.37 -38.67 13.49
CA ASP A 116 25.81 -39.23 12.22
C ASP A 116 24.61 -39.22 11.26
N PRO A 117 24.61 -38.42 10.16
CA PRO A 117 23.43 -38.22 9.32
C PRO A 117 23.25 -39.29 8.24
N ARG A 118 23.69 -40.54 8.44
CA ARG A 118 23.62 -41.61 7.42
C ARG A 118 23.02 -42.91 7.96
N ARG A 119 21.74 -42.88 8.35
CA ARG A 119 20.94 -44.11 8.49
C ARG A 119 19.44 -43.85 8.30
N SER A 120 19.03 -43.67 7.06
CA SER A 120 17.71 -44.12 6.59
C SER A 120 17.82 -44.45 5.10
N SER A 121 17.93 -45.75 4.83
CA SER A 121 17.47 -46.36 3.58
C SER A 121 15.95 -46.39 3.56
#